data_AF-A0A9D9SL84-F1
#
_entry.id   AF-A0A9D9SL84-F1
#
_cell.length_a   1.000
_cell.length_b   1.000
_cell.length_c   1.000
_cell.angle_alpha   90.00
_cell.angle_beta   90.00
_cell.angle_gamma   90.00
#
_symmetry.space_group_name_H-M   'P 1'
#
loop_
_entity.id
_entity.type
_entity.pdbx_description
1 polymer ?
#
loop_
_entity_poly.entity_id
_entity_poly.type
_entity_poly.pdbx_seq_one_letter_code
_entity_poly.pdbx_strand_id
1 'polypeptide(L)'
;MLGALGTLFFLGVASASPQLSCQVTYAGTTQTVLARPVADPYPVPSVDIGGRFWFKAVMVGDADHINRILLYAYQDAKPHPVLVHQAKYLPPYPRSSPPWAITGQQHVYAGPLERELIYSCTLEGLTP
;
A
#
# COMPACT_ATOMS: atom_id res chain seq x y z
N MET A 1 -33.96 41.80 -27.22
CA MET A 1 -33.17 41.95 -25.99
C MET A 1 -32.73 40.55 -25.56
N LEU A 2 -31.43 40.25 -25.70
CA LEU A 2 -30.86 38.91 -25.46
C LEU A 2 -30.88 38.58 -23.96
N GLY A 3 -31.47 37.44 -23.59
CA GLY A 3 -31.34 36.84 -22.26
C GLY A 3 -30.11 35.94 -22.21
N ALA A 4 -29.15 36.26 -21.35
CA ALA A 4 -27.96 35.44 -21.11
C ALA A 4 -28.31 34.28 -20.16
N LEU A 5 -28.16 33.03 -20.62
CA LEU A 5 -28.15 31.85 -19.76
C LEU A 5 -26.79 31.75 -19.06
N GLY A 6 -26.77 31.90 -17.74
CA GLY A 6 -25.60 31.65 -16.90
C GLY A 6 -25.49 30.16 -16.57
N THR A 7 -24.47 29.49 -17.14
CA THR A 7 -24.13 28.10 -16.80
C THR A 7 -23.28 28.09 -15.53
N LEU A 8 -23.85 27.64 -14.41
CA LEU A 8 -23.12 27.38 -13.16
C LEU A 8 -22.27 26.11 -13.31
N PHE A 9 -20.95 26.26 -13.39
CA PHE A 9 -19.99 25.17 -13.27
C PHE A 9 -19.88 24.75 -11.80
N PHE A 10 -20.41 23.58 -11.44
CA PHE A 10 -20.15 22.95 -10.15
C PHE A 10 -18.73 22.35 -10.16
N LEU A 11 -17.80 22.99 -9.45
CA LEU A 11 -16.50 22.41 -9.12
C LEU A 11 -16.71 21.39 -7.99
N GLY A 12 -16.82 20.11 -8.35
CA GLY A 12 -16.88 19.02 -7.38
C GLY A 12 -15.54 18.88 -6.64
N VAL A 13 -15.60 18.83 -5.31
CA VAL A 13 -14.44 18.56 -4.46
C VAL A 13 -14.16 17.06 -4.54
N ALA A 14 -13.09 16.66 -5.23
CA ALA A 14 -12.66 15.26 -5.27
C ALA A 14 -11.99 14.90 -3.94
N SER A 15 -12.68 14.14 -3.08
CA SER A 15 -12.06 13.57 -1.88
C SER A 15 -11.07 12.49 -2.30
N ALA A 16 -9.80 12.67 -1.93
CA ALA A 16 -8.78 11.64 -2.14
C ALA A 16 -9.12 10.44 -1.24
N SER A 17 -9.33 9.26 -1.83
CA SER A 17 -9.53 8.03 -1.05
C SER A 17 -8.20 7.53 -0.47
N PRO A 18 -8.19 6.92 0.72
CA PRO A 18 -6.98 6.38 1.31
C PRO A 18 -6.26 5.41 0.37
N GLN A 19 -4.95 5.56 0.26
CA GLN A 19 -4.12 4.70 -0.58
C GLN A 19 -2.77 4.45 0.09
N LEU A 20 -2.36 3.19 0.10
CA LEU A 20 -1.02 2.77 0.47
C LEU A 20 -0.26 2.44 -0.80
N SER A 21 0.89 3.08 -1.00
CA SER A 21 1.79 2.80 -2.12
C SER A 21 3.10 2.27 -1.59
N CYS A 22 3.48 1.06 -1.98
CA CYS A 22 4.71 0.40 -1.56
C CYS A 22 5.67 0.24 -2.74
N GLN A 23 6.85 0.84 -2.65
CA GLN A 23 7.96 0.55 -3.55
C GLN A 23 8.67 -0.69 -3.02
N VAL A 24 8.72 -1.76 -3.82
CA VAL A 24 9.31 -3.05 -3.45
C VAL A 24 10.41 -3.40 -4.44
N THR A 25 11.64 -3.46 -3.98
CA THR A 25 12.83 -3.68 -4.81
C THR A 25 13.44 -5.06 -4.53
N TYR A 26 13.72 -5.79 -5.59
CA TYR A 26 14.50 -7.02 -5.55
C TYR A 26 15.48 -7.04 -6.73
N ALA A 27 16.74 -7.40 -6.46
CA ALA A 27 17.80 -7.50 -7.47
C ALA A 27 17.87 -6.26 -8.41
N GLY A 28 17.73 -5.07 -7.83
CA GLY A 28 17.78 -3.78 -8.56
C GLY A 28 16.51 -3.40 -9.33
N THR A 29 15.47 -4.24 -9.35
CA THR A 29 14.19 -3.92 -9.99
C THR A 29 13.15 -3.54 -8.95
N THR A 30 12.54 -2.37 -9.09
CA THR A 30 11.49 -1.87 -8.20
C THR A 30 10.11 -2.02 -8.84
N GLN A 31 9.16 -2.55 -8.07
CA GLN A 31 7.75 -2.61 -8.42
C GLN A 31 6.93 -1.77 -7.43
N THR A 32 5.84 -1.17 -7.89
CA THR A 32 4.89 -0.47 -7.03
C THR A 32 3.70 -1.38 -6.71
N VAL A 33 3.50 -1.66 -5.42
CA VAL A 33 2.35 -2.41 -4.91
C VAL A 33 1.38 -1.43 -4.25
N LEU A 34 0.17 -1.33 -4.78
CA LEU A 34 -0.87 -0.46 -4.27
C LEU A 34 -1.87 -1.25 -3.40
N ALA A 35 -2.32 -0.65 -2.30
CA ALA A 35 -3.43 -1.18 -1.51
C ALA A 35 -4.44 -0.07 -1.20
N ARG A 36 -5.72 -0.42 -1.32
CA ARG A 36 -6.87 0.40 -0.91
C ARG A 36 -7.57 -0.26 0.28
N PRO A 37 -8.39 0.49 1.04
CA PRO A 37 -9.16 -0.08 2.14
C PRO A 37 -10.04 -1.23 1.68
N VAL A 38 -10.01 -2.34 2.41
CA VAL A 38 -10.89 -3.49 2.23
C VAL A 38 -11.50 -3.94 3.55
N ALA A 39 -12.73 -4.42 3.52
CA ALA A 39 -13.37 -5.01 4.69
C ALA A 39 -12.83 -6.42 5.00
N ASP A 40 -12.68 -7.25 3.96
CA ASP A 40 -12.15 -8.61 4.06
C ASP A 40 -10.68 -8.68 3.56
N PRO A 41 -9.70 -8.98 4.45
CA PRO A 41 -8.30 -9.06 4.07
C PRO A 41 -7.90 -10.37 3.38
N TYR A 42 -8.73 -11.42 3.42
CA TYR A 42 -8.35 -12.74 2.92
C TYR A 42 -8.20 -12.82 1.40
N PRO A 43 -9.10 -12.23 0.58
CA PRO A 43 -9.01 -12.29 -0.88
C PRO A 43 -7.86 -11.47 -1.48
N VAL A 44 -7.25 -10.58 -0.69
CA VAL A 44 -6.17 -9.70 -1.19
C VAL A 44 -4.97 -10.56 -1.61
N PRO A 45 -4.55 -10.52 -2.89
CA PRO A 45 -3.48 -11.37 -3.38
C PRO A 45 -2.10 -10.88 -2.90
N SER A 46 -1.13 -11.80 -2.89
CA SER A 46 0.29 -11.43 -2.84
C SER A 46 0.78 -11.15 -4.26
N VAL A 47 1.66 -10.17 -4.42
CA VAL A 47 2.30 -9.80 -5.69
C VAL A 47 3.64 -10.53 -5.80
N ASP A 48 3.90 -11.16 -6.96
CA ASP A 48 5.20 -11.77 -7.25
C ASP A 48 6.27 -10.71 -7.48
N ILE A 49 7.35 -10.79 -6.71
CA ILE A 49 8.52 -9.95 -6.81
C ILE A 49 9.69 -10.80 -7.33
N GLY A 50 9.83 -10.81 -8.66
CA GLY A 50 10.96 -11.41 -9.36
C GLY A 50 11.05 -12.94 -9.27
N GLY A 51 9.95 -13.65 -8.98
CA GLY A 51 9.90 -15.11 -8.83
C GLY A 51 10.67 -15.62 -7.62
N ARG A 52 10.87 -14.77 -6.61
CA ARG A 52 11.74 -15.04 -5.44
C ARG A 52 11.12 -14.59 -4.13
N PHE A 53 10.34 -13.52 -4.16
CA PHE A 53 9.56 -13.07 -3.03
C PHE A 53 8.11 -12.85 -3.45
N TRP A 54 7.21 -12.90 -2.47
CA TRP A 54 5.83 -12.44 -2.62
C TRP A 54 5.59 -11.33 -1.61
N PHE A 55 5.04 -10.20 -2.06
CA PHE A 55 4.72 -9.07 -1.19
C PHE A 55 3.21 -8.86 -1.14
N LYS A 56 2.64 -8.82 0.07
CA LYS A 56 1.21 -8.58 0.28
C LYS A 56 1.02 -7.37 1.17
N ALA A 57 0.39 -6.34 0.62
CA ALA A 57 -0.02 -5.14 1.35
C ALA A 57 -1.54 -5.15 1.54
N VAL A 58 -1.99 -5.03 2.79
CA VAL A 58 -3.40 -5.06 3.13
C VAL A 58 -3.73 -3.84 3.99
N MET A 59 -4.68 -3.04 3.55
CA MET A 59 -5.26 -1.96 4.33
C MET A 59 -6.67 -2.36 4.71
N VAL A 60 -6.93 -2.62 6.00
CA VAL A 60 -8.25 -3.01 6.48
C VAL A 60 -8.98 -1.78 6.99
N GLY A 61 -10.19 -1.57 6.48
CA GLY A 61 -11.03 -0.43 6.82
C GLY A 61 -11.89 -0.02 5.63
N ASP A 62 -12.30 1.24 5.63
CA ASP A 62 -13.07 1.88 4.57
C ASP A 62 -12.46 3.23 4.18
N ALA A 63 -13.20 4.06 3.44
CA ALA A 63 -12.71 5.36 2.98
C ALA A 63 -12.49 6.38 4.11
N ASP A 64 -13.19 6.23 5.24
CA ASP A 64 -13.21 7.19 6.33
C ASP A 64 -12.38 6.73 7.54
N HIS A 65 -12.23 5.41 7.71
CA HIS A 65 -11.55 4.80 8.84
C HIS A 65 -10.68 3.61 8.43
N ILE A 66 -9.38 3.71 8.72
CA ILE A 66 -8.42 2.62 8.56
C ILE A 66 -8.17 1.96 9.92
N ASN A 67 -8.54 0.69 10.05
CA ASN A 67 -8.41 -0.08 11.29
C ASN A 67 -6.99 -0.61 11.49
N ARG A 68 -6.34 -1.07 10.41
CA ARG A 68 -4.97 -1.60 10.43
C ARG A 68 -4.37 -1.68 9.03
N ILE A 69 -3.05 -1.58 8.95
CA ILE A 69 -2.27 -1.91 7.76
C ILE A 69 -1.36 -3.10 8.10
N LEU A 70 -1.35 -4.10 7.21
CA LEU A 70 -0.56 -5.31 7.34
C LEU A 70 0.31 -5.48 6.09
N LEU A 71 1.61 -5.62 6.29
CA LEU A 71 2.58 -5.91 5.24
C LEU A 71 3.18 -7.28 5.49
N TYR A 72 3.25 -8.09 4.46
CA TYR A 72 3.83 -9.42 4.51
C TYR A 72 4.85 -9.57 3.38
N ALA A 73 6.02 -10.08 3.70
CA ALA A 73 6.96 -10.59 2.73
C ALA A 73 7.09 -12.10 2.91
N TYR A 74 6.89 -12.84 1.83
CA TYR A 74 7.13 -14.27 1.77
C TYR A 74 8.33 -14.53 0.87
N GLN A 75 9.14 -15.50 1.24
CA GLN A 75 10.12 -16.08 0.33
C GLN A 75 9.44 -17.16 -0.50
N ASP A 76 9.68 -17.16 -1.81
CA ASP A 76 9.28 -18.27 -2.67
C ASP A 76 10.02 -19.56 -2.28
N ALA A 77 9.27 -20.60 -1.96
CA ALA A 77 9.78 -21.87 -1.46
C ALA A 77 8.80 -23.02 -1.79
N LYS A 78 9.28 -24.25 -1.69
CA LYS A 78 8.47 -25.47 -1.88
C LYS A 78 8.18 -26.13 -0.53
N PRO A 79 6.97 -26.70 -0.33
CA PRO A 79 5.85 -26.77 -1.28
C PRO A 79 5.06 -25.45 -1.42
N HIS A 80 5.23 -24.52 -0.48
CA HIS A 80 4.52 -23.24 -0.46
C HIS A 80 5.46 -22.10 -0.05
N PRO A 81 5.16 -20.85 -0.42
CA PRO A 81 5.88 -19.68 0.06
C PRO A 81 5.91 -19.61 1.60
N VAL A 82 7.04 -19.19 2.15
CA VAL A 82 7.27 -19.09 3.60
C VAL A 82 7.24 -17.63 4.02
N LEU A 83 6.48 -17.29 5.07
CA LEU A 83 6.47 -15.94 5.63
C LEU A 83 7.83 -15.65 6.27
N VAL A 84 8.50 -14.59 5.81
CA VAL A 84 9.83 -14.19 6.33
C VAL A 84 9.80 -12.84 7.03
N HIS A 85 8.78 -12.02 6.77
CA HIS A 85 8.59 -10.76 7.47
C HIS A 85 7.11 -10.38 7.53
N GLN A 86 6.68 -9.85 8.67
CA GLN A 86 5.38 -9.22 8.86
C GLN A 86 5.54 -7.90 9.61
N ALA A 87 4.90 -6.85 9.12
CA ALA A 87 4.71 -5.60 9.85
C ALA A 87 3.22 -5.28 10.01
N LYS A 88 2.84 -4.79 11.18
CA LYS A 88 1.48 -4.36 11.51
C LYS A 88 1.52 -2.94 12.02
N TYR A 89 0.78 -2.06 11.36
CA TYR A 89 0.62 -0.66 11.75
C TYR A 89 -0.81 -0.43 12.21
N LEU A 90 -0.99 0.23 13.35
CA LEU A 90 -2.27 0.55 13.94
C LEU A 90 -2.48 2.07 13.99
N PRO A 91 -3.73 2.55 13.97
CA PRO A 91 -4.03 3.97 14.17
C PRO A 91 -3.56 4.46 15.56
N PRO A 92 -3.43 5.79 15.75
CA PRO A 92 -3.79 6.85 14.82
C PRO A 92 -2.76 7.03 13.70
N TYR A 93 -3.26 7.23 12.47
CA TYR A 93 -2.44 7.63 11.34
C TYR A 93 -2.51 9.16 11.16
N PRO A 94 -1.39 9.83 10.86
CA PRO A 94 -1.38 11.26 10.57
C PRO A 94 -2.31 11.60 9.40
N ARG A 95 -3.18 12.59 9.59
CA ARG A 95 -3.94 13.22 8.52
C ARG A 95 -3.09 14.32 7.91
N SER A 96 -2.27 13.96 6.93
CA SER A 96 -1.31 14.86 6.29
C SER A 96 -1.61 15.04 4.81
N SER A 97 -1.42 16.27 4.30
CA SER A 97 -1.45 16.53 2.86
C SER A 97 -0.33 15.83 2.09
N PRO A 98 0.94 15.79 2.57
CA PRO A 98 1.96 14.95 1.93
C PRO A 98 1.73 13.47 2.27
N PRO A 99 2.11 12.53 1.38
CA PRO A 99 2.13 11.10 1.69
C PRO A 99 3.03 10.83 2.91
N TRP A 100 2.50 10.14 3.90
CA TRP A 100 3.23 9.79 5.11
C TRP A 100 4.02 8.50 4.92
N ALA A 101 5.34 8.57 5.08
CA ALA A 101 6.24 7.42 4.98
C ALA A 101 6.09 6.46 6.18
N ILE A 102 5.01 5.68 6.19
CA ILE A 102 4.60 4.83 7.31
C ILE A 102 5.64 3.77 7.70
N THR A 103 6.48 3.31 6.76
CA THR A 103 7.48 2.26 7.03
C THR A 103 8.92 2.78 7.11
N GLY A 104 9.24 3.94 6.53
CA GLY A 104 10.61 4.22 6.08
C GLY A 104 11.11 3.14 5.09
N GLN A 105 12.43 2.97 4.96
CA GLN A 105 13.02 1.88 4.18
C GLN A 105 13.26 0.65 5.06
N GLN A 106 12.80 -0.50 4.61
CA GLN A 106 12.92 -1.79 5.29
C GLN A 106 13.75 -2.74 4.43
N HIS A 107 14.59 -3.55 5.07
CA HIS A 107 15.40 -4.58 4.43
C HIS A 107 15.02 -5.95 5.01
N VAL A 108 14.71 -6.91 4.14
CA VAL A 108 14.34 -8.27 4.52
C VAL A 108 15.28 -9.23 3.82
N TYR A 109 16.07 -9.96 4.61
CA TYR A 109 17.01 -10.96 4.11
C TYR A 109 16.44 -12.36 4.31
N ALA A 110 16.33 -13.13 3.23
CA ALA A 110 15.86 -14.51 3.32
C ALA A 110 16.32 -15.40 2.18
N GLY A 111 16.28 -16.71 2.42
CA GLY A 111 16.57 -17.73 1.42
C GLY A 111 18.05 -17.93 1.14
N PRO A 112 18.37 -18.74 0.11
CA PRO A 112 19.75 -19.03 -0.25
C PRO A 112 20.52 -17.77 -0.62
N LEU A 113 21.75 -17.64 -0.11
CA LEU A 113 22.64 -16.49 -0.33
C LEU A 113 22.12 -15.17 0.24
N GLU A 114 21.28 -15.22 1.27
CA GLU A 114 20.78 -14.02 1.98
C GLU A 114 20.18 -12.98 1.03
N ARG A 115 19.34 -13.45 0.09
CA ARG A 115 18.66 -12.55 -0.86
C ARG A 115 17.95 -11.43 -0.12
N GLU A 116 18.10 -10.22 -0.65
CA GLU A 116 17.57 -9.02 -0.05
C GLU A 116 16.33 -8.53 -0.81
N LEU A 117 15.22 -8.37 -0.08
CA LEU A 117 14.05 -7.63 -0.49
C LEU A 117 14.05 -6.29 0.26
N ILE A 118 13.96 -5.19 -0.47
CA ILE A 118 13.85 -3.84 0.10
C ILE A 118 12.43 -3.35 -0.13
N TYR A 119 11.80 -2.74 0.88
CA TYR A 119 10.52 -2.06 0.66
C TYR A 119 10.38 -0.75 1.43
N SER A 120 9.60 0.17 0.89
CA SER A 120 9.14 1.37 1.57
C SER A 120 7.71 1.67 1.16
N CYS A 121 6.86 2.07 2.10
CA CYS A 121 5.47 2.41 1.84
C CYS A 121 5.13 3.82 2.32
N THR A 122 4.26 4.47 1.56
CA THR A 122 3.63 5.75 1.91
C THR A 122 2.12 5.61 1.99
N LEU A 123 1.50 6.30 2.95
CA LEU A 123 0.06 6.38 3.15
C LEU A 123 -0.41 7.80 2.83
N GLU A 124 -1.41 7.93 1.96
CA GLU A 124 -1.99 9.20 1.55
C GLU A 124 -3.53 9.13 1.53
N GLY A 125 -4.18 10.27 1.28
CA GLY A 125 -5.65 10.33 1.13
C GLY A 125 -6.44 10.28 2.44
N LEU A 126 -5.78 10.50 3.58
CA LEU A 126 -6.46 10.72 4.86
C LEU A 126 -6.75 12.22 5.01
N THR A 127 -7.92 12.66 4.56
CA THR A 127 -8.32 14.07 4.68
C THR A 127 -8.43 14.47 6.16
N PRO A 128 -7.95 15.68 6.55
CA PRO A 128 -8.10 16.25 7.89
C PRO A 128 -9.53 16.16 8.42
#